data_AF-A0A7V6N9Y2-F1
#
_entry.id   AF-A0A7V6N9Y2-F1
#
_cell.length_a   1.000
_cell.length_b   1.000
_cell.length_c   1.000
_cell.angle_alpha   90.00
_cell.angle_beta   90.00
_cell.angle_gamma   90.00
#
_symmetry.space_group_name_H-M   'P 1'
#
loop_
_entity.id
_entity.type
_entity.pdbx_description
1 polymer ?
#
loop_
_entity_poly.entity_id
_entity_poly.type
_entity_poly.pdbx_seq_one_letter_code
_entity_poly.pdbx_strand_id
1 'polypeptide(L)'
;MESLGKYLKELREEKGLSHHDVFVDIRIREDILEKLEQNKLSAIGNYGFVKAVVYNYARFLDADLDAVMAEFNLMMPPSIKKEFVPRKIIKPDKIMLSTNFFWSLAIIIIVIILGSFLLNAYLKGWLKSPEFFSRDRPAKEKVVQEEPEKEPEEIRQRMLELNEIKAAAETNIETNNKRAADSDNADYLGNILGDSPINISID
;
A
#
# COMPACT_ATOMS: atom_id res chain seq x y z
N MET A 1 48.79 26.51 19.08
CA MET A 1 49.27 25.23 19.62
C MET A 1 50.35 24.69 18.69
N GLU A 2 51.36 24.02 19.25
CA GLU A 2 52.43 23.39 18.46
C GLU A 2 51.96 22.04 17.87
N SER A 3 51.10 21.33 18.60
CA SER A 3 50.53 20.04 18.22
C SER A 3 49.31 19.73 19.09
N LEU A 4 48.17 19.47 18.46
CA LEU A 4 46.92 19.07 19.13
C LEU A 4 47.12 17.94 20.17
N GLY A 5 47.77 16.84 19.79
CA GLY A 5 47.97 15.69 20.68
C GLY A 5 48.88 15.99 21.86
N LYS A 6 49.92 16.81 21.65
CA LYS A 6 50.81 17.26 22.73
C LYS A 6 50.05 18.14 23.73
N TYR A 7 49.22 19.06 23.23
CA TYR A 7 48.38 19.90 24.07
C TYR A 7 47.40 19.08 24.93
N LEU A 8 46.69 18.12 24.33
CA LEU A 8 45.75 17.27 25.08
C LEU A 8 46.47 16.39 26.10
N LYS A 9 47.68 15.91 25.77
CA LYS A 9 48.53 15.17 26.70
C LYS A 9 48.93 16.02 27.91
N GLU A 10 49.38 17.25 27.68
CA GLU A 10 49.78 18.19 28.74
C GLU A 10 48.61 18.46 29.68
N LEU A 11 47.41 18.70 29.15
CA LEU A 11 46.19 18.88 29.96
C LEU A 11 45.85 17.63 30.80
N ARG A 12 45.97 16.43 30.24
CA ARG A 12 45.75 15.19 31.00
C ARG A 12 46.75 15.05 32.15
N GLU A 13 48.02 15.32 31.87
CA GLU A 13 49.10 15.22 32.85
C GLU A 13 49.00 16.29 33.94
N GLU A 14 48.54 17.51 33.60
CA GLU A 14 48.24 18.57 34.57
C GLU A 14 47.13 18.16 35.55
N LYS A 15 46.12 17.43 35.06
CA LYS A 15 45.06 16.86 35.91
C LYS A 15 45.49 15.59 36.65
N GLY A 16 46.71 15.09 36.43
CA GLY A 16 47.24 13.89 37.08
C GLY A 16 46.54 12.59 36.67
N LEU A 17 45.89 12.57 35.51
CA LEU A 17 45.08 11.44 35.04
C LEU A 17 45.94 10.46 34.23
N SER A 18 45.80 9.15 34.48
CA SER A 18 46.35 8.12 33.61
C SER A 18 45.42 7.85 32.42
N HIS A 19 45.92 7.20 31.37
CA HIS A 19 45.06 6.74 30.26
C HIS A 19 43.96 5.80 30.75
N HIS A 20 44.23 5.02 31.79
CA HIS A 20 43.27 4.11 32.40
C HIS A 20 42.11 4.87 33.07
N ASP A 21 42.40 5.96 33.78
CA ASP A 21 41.38 6.79 34.43
C ASP A 21 40.43 7.40 33.39
N VAL A 22 41.00 7.92 32.29
CA VAL A 22 40.21 8.42 31.16
C VAL A 22 39.33 7.30 30.55
N PHE A 23 39.86 6.08 30.43
CA PHE A 23 39.08 4.95 29.94
C PHE A 23 37.91 4.59 30.87
N VAL A 24 38.10 4.64 32.19
CA VAL A 24 37.04 4.37 33.16
C VAL A 24 35.88 5.37 33.01
N ASP A 25 36.19 6.64 32.79
CA ASP A 25 35.21 7.73 32.76
C ASP A 25 34.50 7.87 31.40
N ILE A 26 35.25 7.98 30.30
CA ILE A 26 34.68 8.28 28.97
C ILE A 26 34.73 7.10 27.99
N ARG A 27 35.18 5.92 28.44
CA ARG A 27 35.19 4.66 27.67
C ARG A 27 35.95 4.72 26.34
N ILE A 28 36.89 5.64 26.22
CA ILE A 28 37.85 5.68 25.11
C ILE A 28 39.02 4.78 25.47
N ARG A 29 39.30 3.78 24.65
CA ARG A 29 40.40 2.84 24.90
C ARG A 29 41.75 3.54 24.97
N GLU A 30 42.61 3.05 25.85
CA GLU A 30 43.96 3.55 26.07
C GLU A 30 44.78 3.61 24.78
N ASP A 31 44.65 2.60 23.90
CA ASP A 31 45.32 2.55 22.60
C ASP A 31 44.93 3.70 21.64
N ILE A 32 43.70 4.20 21.77
CA ILE A 32 43.19 5.31 20.98
C ILE A 32 43.70 6.63 21.55
N LEU A 33 43.72 6.79 22.88
CA LEU A 33 44.25 7.98 23.55
C LEU A 33 45.75 8.15 23.25
N GLU A 34 46.53 7.07 23.30
CA GLU A 34 47.96 7.13 22.96
C GLU A 34 48.18 7.59 21.51
N LYS A 35 47.42 7.03 20.55
CA LYS A 35 47.51 7.44 19.14
C LYS A 35 47.09 8.90 18.95
N LEU A 36 46.09 9.37 19.70
CA LEU A 36 45.61 10.75 19.66
C LEU A 36 46.69 11.72 20.17
N GLU A 37 47.29 11.41 21.32
CA GLU A 37 48.39 12.21 21.91
C GLU A 37 49.66 12.22 21.04
N GLN A 38 49.85 11.18 20.21
CA GLN A 38 50.93 11.09 19.22
C GLN A 38 50.58 11.69 17.85
N ASN A 39 49.45 12.39 17.69
CA ASN A 39 48.93 12.91 16.41
C ASN A 39 48.72 11.86 15.30
N LYS A 40 48.59 10.57 15.65
CA LYS A 40 48.34 9.48 14.70
C LYS A 40 46.85 9.33 14.39
N LEU A 41 46.18 10.42 14.02
CA LEU A 41 44.73 10.49 13.80
C LEU A 41 44.24 9.49 12.74
N SER A 42 45.01 9.31 11.66
CA SER A 42 44.68 8.35 10.58
C SER A 42 44.68 6.89 11.02
N ALA A 43 45.38 6.54 12.11
CA ALA A 43 45.44 5.18 12.66
C ALA A 43 44.28 4.86 13.62
N ILE A 44 43.51 5.88 14.04
CA ILE A 44 42.38 5.75 14.97
C ILE A 44 41.13 5.26 14.22
N GLY A 45 40.81 5.85 13.07
CA GLY A 45 39.64 5.46 12.29
C GLY A 45 39.21 6.49 11.25
N ASN A 46 37.92 6.46 10.92
CA ASN A 46 37.33 7.43 9.97
C ASN A 46 37.13 8.81 10.62
N TYR A 47 36.98 9.85 9.80
CA TYR A 47 36.82 11.24 10.26
C TYR A 47 35.75 11.40 11.33
N GLY A 48 34.56 10.79 11.16
CA GLY A 48 33.46 10.91 12.12
C GLY A 48 33.79 10.32 13.50
N PHE A 49 34.42 9.15 13.52
CA PHE A 49 34.85 8.50 14.76
C PHE A 49 35.96 9.29 15.45
N VAL A 50 36.98 9.70 14.71
CA VAL A 50 38.11 10.48 15.25
C VAL A 50 37.60 11.83 15.80
N LYS A 51 36.71 12.50 15.07
CA LYS A 51 36.07 13.75 15.51
C LYS A 51 35.36 13.59 16.84
N ALA A 52 34.58 12.51 16.99
CA ALA A 52 33.86 12.23 18.24
C ALA A 52 34.82 11.96 19.40
N VAL A 53 35.89 11.20 19.16
CA VAL A 53 36.94 10.90 20.15
C VAL A 53 37.64 12.19 20.59
N VAL A 54 38.09 13.03 19.66
CA VAL A 54 38.75 14.31 19.95
C VAL A 54 37.83 15.22 20.74
N TYR A 55 36.58 15.37 20.31
CA TYR A 55 35.61 16.21 20.99
C TYR A 55 35.33 15.76 22.42
N ASN A 56 35.10 14.46 22.63
CA ASN A 56 34.82 13.92 23.96
C ASN A 56 36.03 14.04 24.89
N TYR A 57 37.24 13.81 24.37
CA TYR A 57 38.46 13.91 25.17
C TYR A 57 38.77 15.37 25.54
N ALA A 58 38.68 16.30 24.59
CA ALA A 58 38.84 17.72 24.84
C ALA A 58 37.81 18.25 25.85
N ARG A 59 36.54 17.82 25.72
CA ARG A 59 35.48 18.15 26.66
C ARG A 59 35.75 17.61 28.06
N PHE A 60 36.22 16.37 28.17
CA PHE A 60 36.55 15.75 29.46
C PHE A 60 37.73 16.46 30.17
N LEU A 61 38.70 16.93 29.39
CA LEU A 61 39.84 17.70 29.90
C LEU A 61 39.52 19.18 30.15
N ASP A 62 38.29 19.64 29.92
CA ASP A 62 37.90 21.06 29.96
C ASP A 62 38.79 21.96 29.07
N ALA A 63 39.22 21.41 27.93
CA ALA A 63 40.02 22.14 26.95
C ALA A 63 39.17 23.18 26.19
N ASP A 64 39.84 24.14 25.56
CA ASP A 64 39.19 25.05 24.59
C ASP A 64 38.74 24.26 23.36
N LEU A 65 37.46 23.91 23.33
CA LEU A 65 36.85 23.12 22.26
C LEU A 65 36.95 23.79 20.90
N ASP A 66 36.84 25.11 20.83
CA ASP A 66 36.87 25.82 19.54
C ASP A 66 38.28 25.77 18.96
N ALA A 67 39.30 26.02 19.79
CA ALA A 67 40.69 25.92 19.38
C ALA A 67 41.08 24.48 18.99
N VAL A 68 40.71 23.49 19.81
CA VAL A 68 40.99 22.07 19.55
C VAL A 68 40.35 21.60 18.26
N MET A 69 39.07 21.91 18.05
CA MET A 69 38.35 21.47 16.86
C MET A 69 38.80 22.21 15.60
N ALA A 70 39.22 23.48 15.70
CA ALA A 70 39.83 24.20 14.59
C ALA A 70 41.12 23.51 14.12
N GLU A 71 42.00 23.13 15.06
CA GLU A 71 43.24 22.43 14.75
C GLU A 71 43.00 21.00 14.24
N PHE A 72 42.04 20.29 14.82
CA PHE A 72 41.63 18.97 14.32
C PHE A 72 41.16 19.03 12.85
N ASN A 73 40.35 20.03 12.48
CA ASN A 73 39.88 20.18 11.11
C ASN A 73 40.99 20.54 10.12
N LEU A 74 42.07 21.19 10.58
CA LEU A 74 43.28 21.43 9.79
C LEU A 74 44.07 20.13 9.57
N MET A 75 44.21 19.29 10.59
CA MET A 75 44.94 18.02 10.50
C MET A 75 44.18 16.95 9.73
N MET A 76 42.87 16.87 9.92
CA MET A 76 41.99 15.89 9.28
C MET A 76 40.77 16.63 8.71
N PRO A 77 40.84 17.16 7.48
CA PRO A 77 39.73 17.89 6.91
C PRO A 77 38.50 16.99 6.76
N PRO A 78 37.29 17.55 6.90
CA PRO A 78 36.06 16.80 6.73
C PRO A 78 36.07 16.17 5.33
N SER A 79 36.17 14.85 5.31
CA SER A 79 36.04 14.09 4.07
C SER A 79 34.56 14.15 3.66
N ILE A 80 34.18 15.17 2.91
CA ILE A 80 32.88 15.28 2.22
C ILE A 80 32.90 14.28 1.05
N LYS A 81 33.17 13.01 1.33
CA LYS A 81 32.80 11.94 0.40
C LYS A 81 31.39 11.56 0.80
N LYS A 82 30.43 12.25 0.18
CA LYS A 82 29.05 11.77 0.06
C LYS A 82 29.15 10.38 -0.55
N GLU A 83 28.98 9.37 0.27
CA GLU A 83 28.48 8.04 -0.09
C GLU A 83 28.45 7.20 1.18
N PHE A 84 27.60 7.63 2.12
CA PHE A 84 26.88 6.63 2.90
C PHE A 84 25.93 5.94 1.92
N VAL A 85 26.47 5.02 1.12
CA VAL A 85 25.66 3.95 0.57
C VAL A 85 25.44 3.05 1.78
N PRO A 86 24.23 3.00 2.38
CA PRO A 86 23.96 2.00 3.37
C PRO A 86 24.39 0.68 2.73
N ARG A 87 25.23 -0.09 3.41
CA ARG A 87 25.56 -1.45 2.97
C ARG A 87 24.22 -2.17 2.93
N LYS A 88 23.57 -2.18 1.77
CA LYS A 88 22.37 -2.95 1.52
C LYS A 88 22.87 -4.36 1.79
N ILE A 89 22.44 -4.94 2.90
CA ILE A 89 22.64 -6.36 3.13
C ILE A 89 21.87 -6.98 1.97
N ILE A 90 22.58 -7.32 0.90
CA ILE A 90 22.03 -8.07 -0.21
C ILE A 90 21.82 -9.44 0.42
N LYS A 91 20.68 -9.61 1.10
CA LYS A 91 20.14 -10.94 1.31
C LYS A 91 20.09 -11.51 -0.10
N PRO A 92 20.75 -12.64 -0.41
CA PRO A 92 20.60 -13.23 -1.72
C PRO A 92 19.09 -13.37 -1.92
N ASP A 93 18.57 -12.82 -3.02
CA ASP A 93 17.18 -12.97 -3.38
C ASP A 93 16.95 -14.47 -3.58
N LYS A 94 16.61 -15.18 -2.50
CA LYS A 94 16.08 -16.53 -2.58
C LYS A 94 14.81 -16.34 -3.39
N ILE A 95 14.76 -16.93 -4.57
CA ILE A 95 13.61 -16.87 -5.45
C ILE A 95 12.48 -17.59 -4.71
N MET A 96 11.67 -16.84 -3.96
CA MET A 96 10.54 -17.37 -3.20
C MET A 96 9.37 -17.51 -4.17
N LEU A 97 9.42 -18.52 -5.05
CA LEU A 97 8.24 -18.94 -5.78
C LEU A 97 7.20 -19.38 -4.74
N SER A 98 6.10 -18.63 -4.65
CA SER A 98 5.04 -18.89 -3.69
C SER A 98 4.45 -20.29 -3.90
N THR A 99 4.12 -21.00 -2.82
CA THR A 99 3.49 -22.34 -2.89
C THR A 99 2.23 -22.33 -3.77
N ASN A 100 1.49 -21.23 -3.76
CA ASN A 100 0.28 -21.03 -4.57
C ASN A 100 0.59 -20.98 -6.09
N PHE A 101 1.80 -20.53 -6.49
CA PHE A 101 2.23 -20.53 -7.88
C PHE A 101 2.47 -21.96 -8.40
N PHE A 102 3.01 -22.84 -7.56
CA PHE A 102 3.15 -24.24 -7.91
C PHE A 102 1.79 -24.95 -7.99
N TRP A 103 0.86 -24.59 -7.10
CA TRP A 103 -0.49 -25.16 -7.13
C TRP A 103 -1.27 -24.72 -8.37
N SER A 104 -1.17 -23.45 -8.78
CA SER A 104 -1.80 -23.00 -10.02
C SER A 104 -1.19 -23.66 -11.25
N LEU A 105 0.14 -23.80 -11.30
CA LEU A 105 0.82 -24.50 -12.40
C LEU A 105 0.40 -25.97 -12.47
N ALA A 106 0.27 -26.64 -11.32
CA ALA A 106 -0.20 -28.02 -11.25
C ALA A 106 -1.65 -28.16 -11.75
N ILE A 107 -2.56 -27.26 -11.34
CA ILE A 107 -3.94 -27.24 -11.85
C ILE A 107 -3.96 -27.05 -13.36
N ILE A 108 -3.17 -26.12 -13.90
CA ILE A 108 -3.11 -25.86 -15.34
C ILE A 108 -2.67 -27.12 -16.11
N ILE A 109 -1.65 -27.83 -15.61
CA ILE A 109 -1.18 -29.08 -16.21
C ILE A 109 -2.31 -30.13 -16.19
N ILE A 110 -3.03 -30.26 -15.08
CA ILE A 110 -4.16 -31.19 -14.95
C ILE A 110 -5.28 -30.84 -15.94
N VAL A 111 -5.63 -29.55 -16.08
CA VAL A 111 -6.64 -29.08 -17.04
C VAL A 111 -6.23 -29.38 -18.47
N ILE A 112 -4.95 -29.20 -18.82
CA ILE A 112 -4.43 -29.54 -20.16
C ILE A 112 -4.50 -31.05 -20.42
N ILE A 113 -4.12 -31.88 -19.44
CA ILE A 113 -4.19 -33.34 -19.56
C ILE A 113 -5.64 -33.80 -19.71
N LEU A 114 -6.54 -33.30 -18.87
CA LEU A 114 -7.97 -33.60 -18.96
C LEU A 114 -8.56 -33.15 -20.29
N GLY A 115 -8.27 -31.91 -20.71
CA GLY A 115 -8.72 -31.38 -21.99
C GLY A 115 -8.21 -32.20 -23.17
N SER A 116 -6.93 -32.58 -23.17
CA SER A 116 -6.34 -33.45 -24.18
C SER A 116 -6.97 -34.85 -24.19
N PHE A 117 -7.23 -35.42 -23.02
CA PHE A 117 -7.92 -36.71 -22.88
C PHE A 117 -9.36 -36.64 -23.40
N LEU A 118 -10.10 -35.60 -23.05
CA LEU A 118 -11.46 -35.32 -23.54
C LEU A 118 -11.49 -35.17 -25.07
N LEU A 119 -10.55 -34.40 -25.64
CA LEU A 119 -10.40 -34.23 -27.08
C LEU A 119 -10.10 -35.58 -27.77
N ASN A 120 -9.19 -36.38 -27.22
CA ASN A 120 -8.84 -37.69 -27.76
C ASN A 120 -10.00 -38.68 -27.66
N ALA A 121 -10.74 -38.68 -26.54
CA ALA A 121 -11.91 -39.51 -26.32
C ALA A 121 -13.09 -39.13 -27.24
N TYR A 122 -13.28 -37.83 -27.51
CA TYR A 122 -14.25 -37.32 -28.47
C TYR A 122 -13.89 -37.75 -29.90
N LEU A 123 -12.62 -37.57 -30.32
CA LEU A 123 -12.15 -37.98 -31.65
C LEU A 123 -12.28 -39.49 -31.88
N LYS A 124 -12.12 -40.32 -30.84
CA LYS A 124 -12.30 -41.78 -30.91
C LYS A 124 -13.77 -42.24 -30.87
N GLY A 125 -14.72 -41.31 -30.83
CA GLY A 125 -16.16 -41.62 -30.88
C GLY A 125 -16.71 -42.27 -29.61
N TRP A 126 -15.95 -42.29 -28.52
CA TRP A 126 -16.40 -42.86 -27.24
C TRP A 126 -17.26 -41.85 -26.46
N LEU A 127 -17.03 -40.56 -26.64
CA LEU A 127 -17.76 -39.50 -25.96
C LEU A 127 -18.77 -38.83 -26.91
N LYS A 128 -20.06 -39.13 -26.74
CA LYS A 128 -21.13 -38.33 -27.38
C LYS A 128 -21.20 -36.99 -26.66
N SER A 129 -21.14 -35.88 -27.39
CA SER A 129 -21.35 -34.56 -26.81
C SER A 129 -22.76 -34.47 -26.23
N PRO A 130 -22.95 -33.89 -25.04
CA PRO A 130 -24.29 -33.68 -24.51
C PRO A 130 -25.07 -32.69 -25.39
N GLU A 131 -26.38 -32.90 -25.51
CA GLU A 131 -27.32 -32.16 -26.38
C GLU A 131 -27.36 -30.62 -26.13
N PHE A 132 -26.71 -30.11 -25.09
CA PHE A 132 -26.72 -28.69 -24.73
C PHE A 132 -26.00 -27.76 -25.73
N PHE A 133 -25.17 -28.30 -26.63
CA PHE A 133 -24.50 -27.52 -27.70
C PHE A 133 -25.17 -27.66 -29.07
N SER A 134 -26.20 -28.52 -29.18
CA SER A 134 -27.09 -28.55 -30.33
C SER A 134 -27.96 -27.29 -30.26
N ARG A 135 -27.55 -26.22 -30.94
CA ARG A 135 -28.56 -25.25 -31.39
C ARG A 135 -29.42 -26.00 -32.39
N ASP A 136 -30.61 -26.39 -31.97
CA ASP A 136 -31.68 -26.73 -32.89
C ASP A 136 -31.76 -25.61 -33.93
N ARG A 137 -31.17 -25.84 -35.10
CA ARG A 137 -31.64 -25.16 -36.29
C ARG A 137 -33.03 -25.73 -36.46
N PRO A 138 -34.10 -24.95 -36.36
CA PRO A 138 -35.46 -25.49 -36.48
C PRO A 138 -35.59 -26.10 -37.87
N ALA A 139 -35.38 -27.42 -37.94
CA ALA A 139 -35.64 -28.21 -39.12
C ALA A 139 -37.15 -28.43 -39.15
N LYS A 140 -37.86 -27.50 -39.80
CA LYS A 140 -39.26 -27.65 -40.23
C LYS A 140 -40.10 -28.47 -39.24
N GLU A 141 -40.35 -27.89 -38.08
CA GLU A 141 -41.42 -28.38 -37.23
C GLU A 141 -42.73 -28.15 -38.00
N LYS A 142 -43.45 -29.25 -38.20
CA LYS A 142 -44.71 -29.28 -38.95
C LYS A 142 -45.65 -28.21 -38.36
N VAL A 143 -46.21 -27.40 -39.25
CA VAL A 143 -47.34 -26.53 -38.96
C VAL A 143 -48.47 -27.41 -38.41
N VAL A 144 -48.59 -27.47 -37.08
CA VAL A 144 -49.84 -27.76 -36.40
C VAL A 144 -50.53 -26.42 -36.28
N GLN A 145 -51.65 -26.27 -36.98
CA GLN A 145 -52.54 -25.12 -36.81
C GLN A 145 -53.15 -25.22 -35.42
N GLU A 146 -52.70 -24.36 -34.49
CA GLU A 146 -53.51 -24.05 -33.30
C GLU A 146 -54.63 -23.11 -33.73
N GLU A 147 -55.85 -23.60 -33.60
CA GLU A 147 -57.09 -22.85 -33.75
C GLU A 147 -57.14 -21.74 -32.68
N PRO A 148 -57.46 -20.48 -33.04
CA PRO A 148 -57.38 -19.38 -32.09
C PRO A 148 -58.40 -19.57 -30.97
N GLU A 149 -57.91 -19.74 -29.75
CA GLU A 149 -58.71 -19.69 -28.54
C GLU A 149 -59.29 -18.28 -28.40
N LYS A 150 -60.61 -18.16 -28.60
CA LYS A 150 -61.36 -16.93 -28.42
C LYS A 150 -61.33 -16.57 -26.94
N GLU A 151 -60.62 -15.49 -26.61
CA GLU A 151 -60.78 -14.78 -25.34
C GLU A 151 -62.30 -14.62 -25.08
N PRO A 152 -62.86 -15.11 -23.95
CA PRO A 152 -64.29 -14.99 -23.73
C PRO A 152 -64.63 -13.51 -23.59
N GLU A 153 -65.49 -13.01 -24.50
CA GLU A 153 -65.97 -11.62 -24.54
C GLU A 153 -66.48 -11.12 -23.17
N GLU A 154 -66.89 -12.05 -22.31
CA GLU A 154 -67.30 -11.85 -20.93
C GLU A 154 -66.24 -11.15 -20.07
N ILE A 155 -64.94 -11.47 -20.24
CA ILE A 155 -63.85 -10.83 -19.47
C ILE A 155 -63.69 -9.37 -19.91
N ARG A 156 -63.82 -9.11 -21.21
CA ARG A 156 -63.68 -7.77 -21.79
C ARG A 156 -64.87 -6.87 -21.42
N GLN A 157 -66.08 -7.41 -21.44
CA GLN A 157 -67.29 -6.70 -21.00
C GLN A 157 -67.22 -6.37 -19.51
N ARG A 158 -66.77 -7.32 -18.68
CA ARG A 158 -66.60 -7.12 -17.24
C ARG A 158 -65.56 -6.03 -16.92
N MET A 159 -64.48 -5.96 -17.68
CA MET A 159 -63.47 -4.88 -17.56
C MET A 159 -64.05 -3.50 -17.92
N LEU A 160 -64.94 -3.41 -18.92
CA LEU A 160 -65.59 -2.15 -19.31
C LEU A 160 -66.59 -1.68 -18.25
N GLU A 161 -67.43 -2.58 -17.72
CA GLU A 161 -68.38 -2.25 -16.65
C GLU A 161 -67.67 -1.76 -15.38
N LEU A 162 -66.57 -2.43 -14.98
CA LEU A 162 -65.76 -2.01 -13.84
C LEU A 162 -65.17 -0.61 -14.03
N ASN A 163 -64.82 -0.24 -15.27
CA ASN A 163 -64.26 1.06 -15.59
C ASN A 163 -65.33 2.17 -15.57
N GLU A 164 -66.54 1.89 -16.06
CA GLU A 164 -67.67 2.83 -15.97
C GLU A 164 -68.13 3.05 -14.52
N ILE A 165 -68.18 1.99 -13.71
CA ILE A 165 -68.50 2.09 -12.27
C ILE A 165 -67.44 2.94 -11.55
N LYS A 166 -66.16 2.77 -11.89
CA LYS A 166 -65.07 3.55 -11.30
C LYS A 166 -65.15 5.03 -11.72
N ALA A 167 -65.41 5.33 -12.99
CA ALA A 167 -65.60 6.69 -13.47
C ALA A 167 -66.84 7.39 -12.87
N ALA A 168 -67.91 6.63 -12.61
CA ALA A 168 -69.11 7.13 -11.92
C ALA A 168 -68.91 7.33 -10.40
N ALA A 169 -68.03 6.55 -9.78
CA ALA A 169 -67.64 6.72 -8.38
C ALA A 169 -66.70 7.91 -8.16
N GLU A 170 -65.84 8.21 -9.14
CA GLU A 170 -64.89 9.33 -9.10
C GLU A 170 -65.57 10.69 -9.39
N THR A 171 -66.76 10.72 -9.98
CA THR A 171 -67.54 11.96 -10.22
C THR A 171 -68.37 12.43 -9.03
N ASN A 172 -68.37 11.71 -7.89
CA ASN A 172 -69.12 12.09 -6.68
C ASN A 172 -68.24 12.36 -5.44
N ILE A 173 -66.91 12.47 -5.59
CA ILE A 173 -65.98 12.82 -4.51
C ILE A 173 -65.01 13.92 -4.96
N GLU A 174 -65.53 15.01 -5.53
CA GLU A 174 -64.79 16.27 -5.68
C GLU A 174 -65.44 17.38 -4.86
N THR A 175 -65.61 17.18 -3.55
CA THR A 175 -65.52 18.29 -2.60
C THR A 175 -64.81 17.81 -1.34
N ASN A 176 -63.82 18.58 -0.90
CA ASN A 176 -62.90 18.30 0.22
C ASN A 176 -61.89 17.17 0.00
N ASN A 177 -60.65 17.52 -0.33
CA ASN A 177 -59.64 17.87 0.68
C ASN A 177 -58.28 18.11 -0.01
N LYS A 178 -57.74 19.33 0.10
CA LYS A 178 -56.31 19.57 -0.13
C LYS A 178 -55.55 18.82 0.97
N ARG A 179 -54.90 17.70 0.65
CA ARG A 179 -53.85 17.13 1.51
C ARG A 179 -52.54 17.19 0.76
N ALA A 180 -51.57 17.80 1.43
CA ALA A 180 -50.18 17.89 1.03
C ALA A 180 -49.65 16.49 0.68
N ALA A 181 -48.84 16.40 -0.37
CA ALA A 181 -48.08 15.21 -0.67
C ALA A 181 -47.23 14.84 0.57
N ASP A 182 -47.30 13.58 0.99
CA ASP A 182 -46.46 13.05 2.06
C ASP A 182 -44.99 13.31 1.74
N SER A 183 -44.25 13.84 2.72
CA SER A 183 -42.83 14.15 2.55
C SER A 183 -42.03 12.85 2.35
N ASP A 184 -41.41 12.69 1.19
CA ASP A 184 -40.55 11.56 0.92
C ASP A 184 -39.26 11.65 1.77
N ASN A 185 -38.76 10.50 2.23
CA ASN A 185 -37.56 10.41 3.06
C ASN A 185 -36.28 10.93 2.39
N ALA A 186 -36.34 11.30 1.11
CA ALA A 186 -35.25 11.85 0.34
C ALA A 186 -35.00 13.35 0.59
N ASP A 187 -35.95 14.08 1.18
CA ASP A 187 -35.86 15.53 1.35
C ASP A 187 -34.79 15.97 2.38
N TYR A 188 -34.35 15.06 3.26
CA TYR A 188 -33.36 15.37 4.30
C TYR A 188 -31.91 15.30 3.81
N LEU A 189 -31.65 14.74 2.62
CA LEU A 189 -30.30 14.52 2.10
C LEU A 189 -29.56 15.84 1.84
N GLY A 190 -30.28 16.90 1.42
CA GLY A 190 -29.70 18.23 1.18
C GLY A 190 -29.11 18.88 2.44
N ASN A 191 -29.73 18.66 3.61
CA ASN A 191 -29.24 19.22 4.87
C ASN A 191 -28.02 18.47 5.42
N ILE A 192 -27.81 17.20 5.04
CA ILE A 192 -26.71 16.37 5.54
C ILE A 192 -25.43 16.59 4.70
N LEU A 193 -25.59 16.73 3.38
CA LEU A 193 -24.46 16.80 2.45
C LEU A 193 -23.87 18.22 2.31
N GLY A 194 -24.58 19.25 2.77
CA GLY A 194 -24.18 20.66 2.63
C GLY A 194 -24.23 21.13 1.18
N ASP A 195 -24.05 22.44 0.96
CA ASP A 195 -24.11 23.03 -0.38
C ASP A 195 -23.07 22.39 -1.30
N SER A 196 -23.55 21.74 -2.36
CA SER A 196 -22.70 21.15 -3.37
C SER A 196 -21.94 22.26 -4.09
N PRO A 197 -20.60 22.16 -4.25
CA PRO A 197 -19.79 23.21 -4.89
C PRO A 197 -20.06 23.34 -6.40
N ILE A 198 -20.93 22.48 -6.96
CA ILE A 198 -21.35 22.51 -8.35
C ILE A 198 -22.78 23.04 -8.38
N ASN A 199 -22.92 24.36 -8.44
CA ASN A 199 -24.19 25.01 -8.67
C ASN A 199 -24.60 24.80 -10.14
N ILE A 200 -25.54 23.91 -10.40
CA ILE A 200 -26.25 23.88 -11.67
C ILE A 200 -27.60 24.54 -11.41
N SER A 201 -27.73 25.80 -11.84
CA SER A 201 -29.01 26.47 -11.93
C SER A 201 -29.92 25.66 -12.86
N ILE A 202 -31.06 25.21 -12.35
CA ILE A 202 -32.15 24.69 -13.16
C ILE A 202 -33.08 25.89 -13.39
N ASP A 203 -33.04 26.42 -14.61
CA ASP A 203 -34.12 27.28 -15.14
C ASP A 203 -35.36 26.43 -15.46
#